data_AF-A0A2G5L7X9-F1
#
_entry.id   AF-A0A2G5L7X9-F1
#
_cell.length_a   1.000
_cell.length_b   1.000
_cell.length_c   1.000
_cell.angle_alpha   90.00
_cell.angle_beta   90.00
_cell.angle_gamma   90.00
#
_symmetry.space_group_name_H-M   'P 1'
#
loop_
_entity.id
_entity.type
_entity.pdbx_description
1 polymer ?
#
loop_
_entity_poly.entity_id
_entity_poly.type
_entity_poly.pdbx_seq_one_letter_code
_entity_poly.pdbx_strand_id
1 'polypeptide(L)'
;MAPRKRCGSITKDNKVEKRKCLECGTEVKGRLDKKFCNDYCRNAYNNKVNKDSKNLMRNINNRLRKNYRVLDSFKLTDGKTKTTKTRLMDKGFDFEYITNLYTTKKGTTYYFVYDLGYLPLDNDFYMIVKRE
;
A
#
# COMPACT_ATOMS: atom_id res chain seq x y z
N MET A 1 -79.43 29.94 -5.43
CA MET A 1 -78.61 29.07 -6.31
C MET A 1 -77.20 29.66 -6.37
N ALA A 2 -76.30 29.25 -5.48
CA ALA A 2 -74.94 29.80 -5.38
C ALA A 2 -73.95 28.87 -6.11
N PRO A 3 -73.01 29.40 -6.92
CA PRO A 3 -72.12 28.58 -7.72
C PRO A 3 -71.00 27.97 -6.88
N ARG A 4 -70.69 26.70 -7.16
CA ARG A 4 -69.62 25.91 -6.53
C ARG A 4 -68.26 26.58 -6.76
N LYS A 5 -67.55 26.90 -5.66
CA LYS A 5 -66.14 27.33 -5.74
C LYS A 5 -65.30 26.17 -6.29
N ARG A 6 -64.61 26.44 -7.38
CA ARG A 6 -63.64 25.54 -8.04
C ARG A 6 -62.53 25.19 -7.06
N CYS A 7 -62.33 23.91 -6.80
CA CYS A 7 -61.18 23.41 -6.05
C CYS A 7 -59.93 23.61 -6.91
N GLY A 8 -58.97 24.41 -6.43
CA GLY A 8 -57.69 24.62 -7.10
C GLY A 8 -56.84 23.36 -7.03
N SER A 9 -56.33 22.93 -8.17
CA SER A 9 -55.37 21.83 -8.29
C SER A 9 -54.01 22.25 -7.71
N ILE A 10 -53.62 21.64 -6.61
CA ILE A 10 -52.26 21.72 -6.07
C ILE A 10 -51.35 20.81 -6.91
N THR A 11 -50.55 21.37 -7.80
CA THR A 11 -49.41 20.65 -8.39
C THR A 11 -48.24 20.67 -7.41
N LYS A 12 -48.11 19.61 -6.60
CA LYS A 12 -46.87 19.34 -5.85
C LYS A 12 -45.91 18.59 -6.76
N ASP A 13 -44.98 19.32 -7.37
CA ASP A 13 -43.79 18.72 -7.99
C ASP A 13 -42.86 18.20 -6.88
N ASN A 14 -43.10 16.97 -6.44
CA ASN A 14 -42.17 16.23 -5.59
C ASN A 14 -40.96 15.81 -6.43
N LYS A 15 -39.91 16.63 -6.41
CA LYS A 15 -38.61 16.33 -7.01
C LYS A 15 -37.93 15.22 -6.19
N VAL A 16 -38.17 13.96 -6.56
CA VAL A 16 -37.50 12.80 -5.94
C VAL A 16 -36.02 12.89 -6.25
N GLU A 17 -35.22 13.17 -5.22
CA GLU A 17 -33.77 13.25 -5.33
C GLU A 17 -33.21 11.85 -5.62
N LYS A 18 -32.75 11.67 -6.86
CA LYS A 18 -32.33 10.35 -7.32
C LYS A 18 -30.94 10.03 -6.79
N ARG A 19 -30.83 8.96 -6.00
CA ARG A 19 -29.56 8.46 -5.46
C ARG A 19 -28.63 8.07 -6.60
N LYS A 20 -27.42 8.62 -6.59
CA LYS A 20 -26.38 8.37 -7.61
C LYS A 20 -25.33 7.39 -7.11
N CYS A 21 -24.74 6.65 -8.03
CA CYS A 21 -23.64 5.74 -7.73
C CYS A 21 -22.40 6.55 -7.36
N LEU A 22 -21.70 6.13 -6.29
CA LEU A 22 -20.48 6.79 -5.82
C LEU A 22 -19.30 6.71 -6.81
N GLU A 23 -19.34 5.81 -7.79
CA GLU A 23 -18.25 5.62 -8.78
C GLU A 23 -18.54 6.26 -10.13
N CYS A 24 -19.69 5.97 -10.74
CA CYS A 24 -20.01 6.37 -12.12
C CYS A 24 -21.11 7.42 -12.23
N GLY A 25 -21.69 7.85 -11.10
CA GLY A 25 -22.74 8.87 -11.07
C GLY A 25 -24.10 8.45 -11.63
N THR A 26 -24.23 7.24 -12.17
CA THR A 26 -25.51 6.72 -12.68
C THR A 26 -26.53 6.54 -11.56
N GLU A 27 -27.82 6.72 -11.87
CA GLU A 27 -28.91 6.49 -10.92
C GLU A 27 -28.89 5.05 -10.38
N VAL A 28 -28.90 4.92 -9.05
CA VAL A 28 -28.93 3.63 -8.37
C VAL A 28 -30.38 3.23 -8.13
N LYS A 29 -30.79 2.13 -8.77
CA LYS A 29 -32.11 1.50 -8.56
C LYS A 29 -31.96 0.28 -7.65
N GLY A 30 -32.95 0.07 -6.79
CA GLY A 30 -33.00 -1.02 -5.82
C GLY A 30 -32.99 -0.52 -4.37
N ARG A 31 -32.50 -1.38 -3.45
CA ARG A 31 -32.55 -1.15 -1.99
C ARG A 31 -32.14 0.27 -1.57
N LEU A 32 -32.75 0.77 -0.50
CA LEU A 32 -32.55 2.12 0.05
C LEU A 32 -31.10 2.42 0.47
N ASP A 33 -30.32 1.39 0.79
CA ASP A 33 -28.92 1.48 1.22
C ASP A 33 -27.91 1.24 0.07
N LYS A 34 -28.40 0.96 -1.15
CA LYS A 34 -27.53 0.65 -2.29
C LYS A 34 -26.70 1.89 -2.70
N LYS A 35 -25.37 1.78 -2.57
CA LYS A 35 -24.41 2.86 -2.89
C LYS A 35 -23.81 2.77 -4.30
N PHE A 36 -23.87 1.60 -4.94
CA PHE A 36 -23.26 1.31 -6.23
C PHE A 36 -24.27 0.72 -7.21
N CYS A 37 -24.19 1.07 -8.50
CA CYS A 37 -25.11 0.53 -9.49
C CYS A 37 -24.86 -0.96 -9.78
N ASN A 38 -23.59 -1.39 -9.74
CA ASN A 38 -23.13 -2.78 -9.93
C ASN A 38 -21.87 -3.07 -9.08
N ASP A 39 -21.46 -4.34 -9.03
CA ASP A 39 -20.28 -4.76 -8.27
C ASP A 39 -18.96 -4.26 -8.88
N TYR A 40 -18.93 -4.05 -10.20
CA TYR A 40 -17.79 -3.41 -10.87
C TYR A 40 -17.51 -2.02 -10.29
N CYS A 41 -18.53 -1.18 -10.14
CA CYS A 41 -18.42 0.16 -9.58
C CYS A 41 -18.00 0.14 -8.11
N ARG A 42 -18.45 -0.85 -7.34
CA ARG A 42 -17.98 -1.06 -5.96
C ARG A 42 -16.48 -1.34 -5.92
N ASN A 43 -16.01 -2.24 -6.77
CA ASN A 43 -14.59 -2.61 -6.83
C ASN A 43 -13.71 -1.46 -7.33
N ALA A 44 -14.15 -0.75 -8.37
CA ALA A 44 -13.44 0.42 -8.90
C ALA A 44 -13.31 1.54 -7.86
N TYR A 45 -14.40 1.83 -7.13
CA TYR A 45 -14.40 2.79 -6.03
C TYR A 45 -13.43 2.36 -4.91
N ASN A 46 -13.50 1.10 -4.46
CA ASN A 46 -12.61 0.58 -3.42
C ASN A 46 -11.13 0.54 -3.86
N ASN A 47 -10.85 0.40 -5.15
CA ASN A 47 -9.51 0.49 -5.71
C ASN A 47 -8.99 1.94 -5.75
N LYS A 48 -9.86 2.92 -6.01
CA LYS A 48 -9.51 4.36 -5.95
C LYS A 48 -9.31 4.85 -4.51
N VAL A 49 -10.21 4.52 -3.60
CA VAL A 49 -10.19 5.00 -2.20
C VAL A 49 -8.89 4.62 -1.48
N ASN A 50 -8.35 3.43 -1.75
CA ASN A 50 -7.13 2.95 -1.10
C ASN A 50 -5.89 3.00 -2.01
N LYS A 51 -5.94 3.72 -3.13
CA LYS A 51 -4.90 3.66 -4.16
C LYS A 51 -3.53 4.07 -3.62
N ASP A 52 -3.45 5.19 -2.91
CA ASP A 52 -2.16 5.73 -2.45
C ASP A 52 -1.53 4.86 -1.36
N SER A 53 -2.32 4.42 -0.38
CA SER A 53 -1.85 3.49 0.67
C SER A 53 -1.42 2.14 0.08
N LYS A 54 -2.19 1.58 -0.88
CA LYS A 54 -1.83 0.33 -1.57
C LYS A 54 -0.56 0.50 -2.41
N ASN A 55 -0.39 1.64 -3.07
CA ASN A 55 0.81 1.96 -3.85
C ASN A 55 2.05 2.11 -2.95
N LEU A 56 1.92 2.81 -1.82
CA LEU A 56 3.02 2.96 -0.86
C LEU A 56 3.48 1.59 -0.34
N MET A 57 2.57 0.77 0.18
CA MET A 57 2.90 -0.58 0.67
C MET A 57 3.52 -1.45 -0.42
N ARG A 58 2.98 -1.40 -1.65
CA ARG A 58 3.54 -2.11 -2.80
C ARG A 58 4.97 -1.66 -3.11
N ASN A 59 5.23 -0.35 -3.08
CA ASN A 59 6.56 0.22 -3.36
C ASN A 59 7.57 -0.16 -2.28
N ILE A 60 7.20 -0.05 -1.00
CA ILE A 60 8.03 -0.51 0.14
C ILE A 60 8.36 -1.99 -0.03
N ASN A 61 7.36 -2.83 -0.28
CA ASN A 61 7.56 -4.27 -0.47
C ASN A 61 8.46 -4.57 -1.67
N ASN A 62 8.35 -3.82 -2.77
CA ASN A 62 9.22 -3.98 -3.93
C ASN A 62 10.68 -3.63 -3.59
N ARG A 63 10.92 -2.57 -2.81
CA ARG A 63 12.26 -2.19 -2.34
C ARG A 63 12.86 -3.23 -1.39
N LEU A 64 12.08 -3.70 -0.41
CA LEU A 64 12.49 -4.80 0.49
C LEU A 64 12.85 -6.07 -0.31
N ARG A 65 12.03 -6.45 -1.30
CA ARG A 65 12.29 -7.62 -2.13
C ARG A 65 13.54 -7.45 -3.01
N LYS A 66 13.83 -6.22 -3.48
CA LYS A 66 15.07 -5.91 -4.19
C LYS A 66 16.27 -6.02 -3.26
N ASN A 67 16.21 -5.43 -2.08
CA ASN A 67 17.27 -5.52 -1.07
C ASN A 67 17.58 -6.96 -0.70
N TYR A 68 16.55 -7.78 -0.49
CA TYR A 68 16.71 -9.20 -0.23
C TYR A 68 17.50 -9.91 -1.34
N ARG A 69 17.09 -9.72 -2.61
CA ARG A 69 17.78 -10.28 -3.78
C ARG A 69 19.23 -9.81 -3.89
N VAL A 70 19.52 -8.56 -3.52
CA VAL A 70 20.89 -8.05 -3.54
C VAL A 70 21.74 -8.77 -2.51
N LEU A 71 21.29 -8.90 -1.25
CA LEU A 71 22.03 -9.64 -0.22
C LEU A 71 22.20 -11.12 -0.58
N ASP A 72 21.15 -11.76 -1.09
CA ASP A 72 21.15 -13.16 -1.53
C ASP A 72 22.06 -13.41 -2.74
N SER A 73 22.37 -12.36 -3.53
CA SER A 73 23.29 -12.49 -4.66
C SER A 73 24.76 -12.67 -4.26
N PHE A 74 25.10 -12.50 -2.98
CA PHE A 74 26.46 -12.73 -2.50
C PHE A 74 26.59 -14.17 -2.02
N LYS A 75 27.70 -14.83 -2.38
CA LYS A 75 28.00 -16.17 -1.87
C LYS A 75 28.45 -16.06 -0.40
N LEU A 76 27.66 -16.64 0.50
CA LEU A 76 28.01 -16.76 1.92
C LEU A 76 28.91 -17.98 2.13
N THR A 77 29.97 -17.82 2.92
CA THR A 77 30.83 -18.90 3.42
C THR A 77 30.70 -18.90 4.94
N ASP A 78 30.37 -20.05 5.53
CA ASP A 78 30.06 -20.16 6.97
C ASP A 78 28.98 -19.17 7.45
N GLY A 79 27.94 -18.97 6.62
CA GLY A 79 26.81 -18.09 6.94
C GLY A 79 27.13 -16.58 6.87
N LYS A 80 28.31 -16.19 6.37
CA LYS A 80 28.71 -14.78 6.26
C LYS A 80 29.55 -14.47 5.02
N THR A 81 29.62 -13.20 4.65
CA THR A 81 30.52 -12.70 3.59
C THR A 81 30.79 -11.21 3.75
N LYS A 82 31.84 -10.68 3.15
CA LYS A 82 32.24 -9.27 3.25
C LYS A 82 32.07 -8.56 1.91
N THR A 83 31.50 -7.36 1.92
CA THR A 83 31.35 -6.49 0.76
C THR A 83 31.61 -5.03 1.14
N THR A 84 31.65 -4.14 0.15
CA THR A 84 31.72 -2.69 0.37
C THR A 84 30.35 -2.05 0.22
N LYS A 85 30.19 -0.85 0.80
CA LYS A 85 29.00 0.00 0.61
C LYS A 85 28.69 0.24 -0.86
N THR A 86 29.71 0.62 -1.63
CA THR A 86 29.60 0.93 -3.06
C THR A 86 29.02 -0.24 -3.84
N ARG A 87 29.51 -1.47 -3.59
CA ARG A 87 29.03 -2.66 -4.30
C ARG A 87 27.57 -3.00 -4.00
N LEU A 88 27.07 -2.67 -2.80
CA LEU A 88 25.65 -2.78 -2.46
C LEU A 88 24.84 -1.70 -3.20
N MET A 89 25.31 -0.45 -3.18
CA MET A 89 24.66 0.67 -3.87
C MET A 89 24.60 0.47 -5.39
N ASP A 90 25.66 -0.05 -6.01
CA ASP A 90 25.72 -0.35 -7.45
C ASP A 90 24.71 -1.42 -7.87
N LYS A 91 24.45 -2.40 -6.99
CA LYS A 91 23.37 -3.39 -7.15
C LYS A 91 21.98 -2.82 -6.83
N GLY A 92 21.92 -1.56 -6.41
CA GLY A 92 20.70 -0.83 -6.11
C GLY A 92 20.07 -1.21 -4.77
N PHE A 93 20.90 -1.58 -3.79
CA PHE A 93 20.50 -1.75 -2.39
C PHE A 93 20.15 -0.40 -1.77
N ASP A 94 19.04 -0.36 -1.02
CA ASP A 94 18.54 0.84 -0.36
C ASP A 94 18.56 0.64 1.17
N PHE A 95 19.52 1.27 1.85
CA PHE A 95 19.77 1.08 3.29
C PHE A 95 18.61 1.57 4.19
N GLU A 96 17.66 2.32 3.65
CA GLU A 96 16.47 2.77 4.40
C GLU A 96 15.43 1.66 4.59
N TYR A 97 15.48 0.60 3.77
CA TYR A 97 14.45 -0.44 3.72
C TYR A 97 14.92 -1.72 4.37
N ILE A 98 14.61 -1.83 5.66
CA ILE A 98 14.89 -2.99 6.51
C ILE A 98 13.63 -3.46 7.23
N THR A 99 13.64 -4.71 7.69
CA THR A 99 12.53 -5.28 8.47
C THR A 99 12.81 -5.28 9.96
N ASN A 100 14.06 -5.50 10.38
CA ASN A 100 14.43 -5.62 11.79
C ASN A 100 15.81 -5.02 12.08
N LEU A 101 15.97 -4.51 13.30
CA LEU A 101 17.25 -4.09 13.88
C LEU A 101 17.59 -5.00 15.05
N TYR A 102 18.87 -5.36 15.19
CA TYR A 102 19.35 -6.11 16.34
C TYR A 102 20.67 -5.53 16.83
N THR A 103 20.65 -4.96 18.03
CA THR A 103 21.85 -4.40 18.67
C THR A 103 22.36 -5.36 19.74
N THR A 104 23.63 -5.75 19.64
CA THR A 104 24.29 -6.60 20.63
C THR A 104 24.64 -5.81 21.90
N LYS A 105 24.91 -6.53 22.99
CA LYS A 105 25.39 -5.92 24.25
C LYS A 105 26.69 -5.10 24.10
N LYS A 106 27.47 -5.36 23.04
CA LYS A 106 28.70 -4.63 22.71
C LYS A 106 28.46 -3.36 21.90
N GLY A 107 27.20 -3.00 21.61
CA GLY A 107 26.83 -1.82 20.82
C GLY A 107 26.82 -2.02 19.31
N THR A 108 27.19 -3.21 18.83
CA THR A 108 27.19 -3.55 17.40
C THR A 108 25.76 -3.79 16.91
N THR A 109 25.33 -3.06 15.87
CA THR A 109 23.96 -3.11 15.32
C THR A 109 23.91 -3.82 13.97
N TYR A 110 23.06 -4.83 13.89
CA TYR A 110 22.74 -5.59 12.69
C TYR A 110 21.43 -5.08 12.09
N TYR A 111 21.40 -5.02 10.76
CA TYR A 111 20.28 -4.53 9.98
C TYR A 111 19.79 -5.68 9.09
N PHE A 112 18.54 -6.08 9.27
CA PHE A 112 17.99 -7.26 8.61
C PHE A 112 16.91 -6.92 7.59
N VAL A 113 16.91 -7.68 6.51
CA VAL A 113 15.84 -7.80 5.52
C VAL A 113 15.41 -9.27 5.54
N TYR A 114 14.36 -9.57 6.30
CA TYR A 114 13.93 -10.94 6.62
C TYR A 114 15.03 -11.74 7.35
N ASP A 115 15.46 -12.87 6.78
CA ASP A 115 16.51 -13.76 7.31
C ASP A 115 17.93 -13.32 6.92
N LEU A 116 18.10 -12.46 5.92
CA LEU A 116 19.39 -11.90 5.54
C LEU A 116 19.61 -10.54 6.20
N GLY A 117 20.85 -10.24 6.58
CA GLY A 117 21.19 -8.96 7.17
C GLY A 117 22.60 -8.50 6.84
N TYR A 118 22.89 -7.27 7.21
CA TYR A 118 24.20 -6.67 7.10
C TYR A 118 24.63 -6.02 8.41
N LEU A 119 25.93 -5.99 8.62
CA LEU A 119 26.60 -5.33 9.72
C LEU A 119 27.61 -4.32 9.15
N PRO A 120 27.50 -3.02 9.45
CA PRO A 120 28.55 -2.06 9.13
C PRO A 120 29.84 -2.41 9.87
N LEU A 121 30.95 -2.36 9.13
CA LEU A 121 32.32 -2.49 9.62
C LEU A 121 33.07 -1.19 9.33
N ASP A 122 34.33 -1.10 9.75
CA ASP A 122 35.20 0.04 9.43
C ASP A 122 35.49 0.15 7.92
N ASN A 123 35.89 1.35 7.48
CA ASN A 123 36.29 1.67 6.10
C ASN A 123 35.22 1.32 5.04
N ASP A 124 33.94 1.64 5.31
CA ASP A 124 32.81 1.42 4.40
C ASP A 124 32.61 -0.06 3.99
N PHE A 125 33.11 -0.99 4.79
CA PHE A 125 32.84 -2.41 4.63
C PHE A 125 31.57 -2.82 5.35
N TYR A 126 30.93 -3.85 4.82
CA TYR A 126 29.74 -4.46 5.36
C TYR A 126 29.93 -5.97 5.40
N MET A 127 29.54 -6.60 6.50
CA MET A 127 29.43 -8.05 6.59
C MET A 127 27.98 -8.45 6.37
N ILE A 128 27.72 -9.27 5.35
CA ILE A 128 26.41 -9.88 5.11
C ILE A 128 26.35 -11.17 5.93
N VAL A 129 25.21 -11.42 6.58
CA VAL A 129 24.94 -12.58 7.42
C VAL A 129 23.55 -13.15 7.11
N LYS A 130 23.36 -14.45 7.38
CA LYS A 130 22.05 -15.10 7.36
C LYS A 130 21.69 -15.59 8.76
N ARG A 131 20.47 -15.33 9.23
CA ARG A 131 19.88 -15.99 10.39
C ARG A 131 19.24 -17.30 9.93
N GLU A 132 19.57 -18.39 10.62
CA GLU A 132 18.80 -19.65 10.57
C GLU A 132 17.51 -19.53 11.38
#